data_AF-A0A3N5EES0-F1
#
_entry.id   AF-A0A3N5EES0-F1
#
_cell.length_a   1.000
_cell.length_b   1.000
_cell.length_c   1.000
_cell.angle_alpha   90.00
_cell.angle_beta   90.00
_cell.angle_gamma   90.00
#
_symmetry.space_group_name_H-M   'P 1'
#
loop_
_entity.id
_entity.type
_entity.pdbx_description
1 polymer ?
#
loop_
_entity_poly.entity_id
_entity_poly.type
_entity_poly.pdbx_seq_one_letter_code
_entity_poly.pdbx_strand_id
1 'polypeptide(L)'
;MLDVLRRSPASHACHDSQGKTVGPRDLTTLLPRRTLKLGCTNHRVLRAPGRSVRRGREKGRSMRSIRFVTAVLAGALLMGAPAASLAEEVVVKLWSRADRSGPLRAGNIVAAAETLNAALKASGSDKTVKVQVFENPATGFDADALDLLKAFAVNQGPDLYVTGHGWTGEFARSGYAMDMEDFIKKNQWAFGDVIPVLWDAVKYKGRVHAIPQDSEIRMFFYNKDMLRKIGKDEAFIEGLPALVEKGEFTMQDLSNLTKEVVDKGAAQIGMVHRPNTGVDYLMTFASFGAKFFDEASGQLLLPKAEMRKGLEWYAANAANGVTPKNNTAMSWDEIQSAFKTEKAFIYHQGVWAVTEWMLGDAKGATWPNDKAFFFKKVGWIPAPAAVKGGQPSNLSHPIVYVVNPKSKNAELAATLVAFATLPHYNTRHAVTTAHTGILHGQRSMPDFAKAWYLDAATPLLARS
;
A
#
# COMPACT_ATOMS: atom_id res chain seq x y z
N MET A 1 -17.75 41.77 36.88
CA MET A 1 -17.87 40.37 37.30
C MET A 1 -16.66 39.63 36.72
N LEU A 2 -15.45 39.76 37.26
CA LEU A 2 -14.95 39.36 38.59
C LEU A 2 -15.05 37.84 38.81
N ASP A 3 -13.86 37.23 38.76
CA ASP A 3 -13.36 36.00 39.39
C ASP A 3 -14.23 34.74 39.47
N VAL A 4 -13.62 33.59 39.13
CA VAL A 4 -13.45 32.44 40.04
C VAL A 4 -12.67 31.31 39.35
N LEU A 5 -11.47 31.07 39.90
CA LEU A 5 -10.75 29.79 40.07
C LEU A 5 -10.07 29.10 38.87
N ARG A 6 -8.75 29.37 38.83
CA ARG A 6 -7.67 28.43 38.50
C ARG A 6 -7.88 27.05 39.14
N ARG A 7 -7.70 25.97 38.34
CA ARG A 7 -7.25 24.66 38.82
C ARG A 7 -6.09 24.17 37.95
N SER A 8 -4.99 23.85 38.62
CA SER A 8 -3.72 23.35 38.10
C SER A 8 -3.85 21.90 37.61
N PRO A 9 -3.11 21.45 36.57
CA PRO A 9 -2.92 20.04 36.32
C PRO A 9 -1.86 19.46 37.27
N ALA A 10 -2.16 18.30 37.84
CA ALA A 10 -1.26 17.53 38.69
C ALA A 10 -0.13 16.90 37.86
N SER A 11 1.11 17.32 38.11
CA SER A 11 2.33 16.66 37.66
C SER A 11 2.64 15.48 38.58
N HIS A 12 2.72 14.27 38.03
CA HIS A 12 3.21 13.09 38.74
C HIS A 12 4.72 13.22 38.96
N ALA A 13 5.16 13.18 40.22
CA ALA A 13 6.57 13.12 40.60
C ALA A 13 6.96 11.65 40.87
N CYS A 14 8.07 11.20 40.28
CA CYS A 14 8.71 9.93 40.63
C CYS A 14 9.65 10.15 41.83
N HIS A 15 9.54 9.30 42.86
CA HIS A 15 10.40 9.31 44.05
C HIS A 15 11.59 8.35 43.89
N ASP A 16 12.77 8.77 44.34
CA ASP A 16 13.92 7.89 44.63
C ASP A 16 13.80 7.34 46.07
N SER A 17 14.24 6.09 46.23
CA SER A 17 14.32 5.20 47.39
C SER A 17 14.90 5.74 48.71
N GLN A 18 15.21 7.04 48.84
CA GLN A 18 15.65 7.64 50.11
C GLN A 18 15.02 9.01 50.47
N GLY A 19 13.93 9.42 49.81
CA GLY A 19 12.96 10.37 50.41
C GLY A 19 13.47 11.75 50.85
N LYS A 20 14.15 12.52 49.98
CA LYS A 20 14.37 13.98 50.15
C LYS A 20 14.09 14.77 48.86
N THR A 21 13.37 15.89 48.98
CA THR A 21 13.05 16.85 47.90
C THR A 21 14.15 17.91 47.72
N VAL A 22 14.58 18.18 46.48
CA VAL A 22 15.56 19.23 46.14
C VAL A 22 14.96 20.19 45.11
N GLY A 23 15.01 21.50 45.39
CA GLY A 23 14.52 22.58 44.53
C GLY A 23 15.58 23.11 43.54
N PRO A 24 15.20 23.98 42.57
CA PRO A 24 16.02 24.25 41.39
C PRO A 24 17.01 25.39 41.63
N ARG A 25 18.32 25.10 41.56
CA ARG A 25 19.37 26.07 41.19
C ARG A 25 20.46 25.37 40.39
N ASP A 26 20.98 26.11 39.42
CA ASP A 26 22.10 25.83 38.53
C ASP A 26 23.20 24.94 39.11
N LEU A 27 23.72 24.01 38.28
CA LEU A 27 25.16 23.92 38.02
C LEU A 27 25.46 22.85 36.96
N THR A 28 26.07 23.33 35.88
CA THR A 28 27.02 22.63 35.01
C THR A 28 27.97 21.70 35.77
N THR A 29 28.43 20.67 35.05
CA THR A 29 29.48 19.67 35.38
C THR A 29 29.05 18.48 36.24
N LEU A 30 29.01 17.29 35.63
CA LEU A 30 29.80 16.10 36.00
C LEU A 30 29.30 14.86 35.23
N LEU A 31 30.09 14.43 34.25
CA LEU A 31 30.05 13.07 33.70
C LEU A 31 30.68 12.09 34.69
N PRO A 32 30.25 10.82 34.68
CA PRO A 32 31.24 9.76 34.69
C PRO A 32 31.01 8.73 33.57
N ARG A 33 32.13 8.35 32.95
CA ARG A 33 32.28 7.22 32.03
C ARG A 33 32.00 5.90 32.75
N ARG A 34 31.20 5.02 32.13
CA ARG A 34 31.37 3.57 32.26
C ARG A 34 31.21 2.89 30.89
N THR A 35 32.28 2.24 30.49
CA THR A 35 32.41 1.25 29.42
C THR A 35 31.78 -0.08 29.86
N LEU A 36 31.04 -0.77 28.97
CA LEU A 36 31.38 -2.13 28.49
C LEU A 36 30.31 -2.71 27.53
N LYS A 37 30.83 -3.25 26.42
CA LYS A 37 30.40 -4.45 25.65
C LYS A 37 29.06 -4.44 24.90
N LEU A 38 29.17 -4.12 23.60
CA LEU A 38 28.33 -4.69 22.54
C LEU A 38 29.01 -5.97 22.02
N GLY A 39 28.33 -7.10 22.13
CA GLY A 39 28.71 -8.37 21.50
C GLY A 39 28.07 -8.48 20.12
N CYS A 40 28.89 -8.53 19.08
CA CYS A 40 28.50 -8.95 17.73
C CYS A 40 28.74 -10.45 17.58
N THR A 41 27.72 -11.20 17.16
CA THR A 41 27.85 -12.59 16.72
C THR A 41 28.08 -12.67 15.21
N ASN A 42 29.13 -13.39 14.85
CA ASN A 42 29.58 -13.71 13.49
C ASN A 42 28.67 -14.72 12.79
N HIS A 43 28.43 -14.53 11.49
CA HIS A 43 28.23 -15.63 10.55
C HIS A 43 29.41 -15.74 9.57
N ARG A 44 29.92 -16.97 9.47
CA ARG A 44 31.03 -17.42 8.63
C ARG A 44 30.78 -17.17 7.14
N VAL A 45 31.81 -16.67 6.44
CA VAL A 45 31.96 -16.84 4.99
C VAL A 45 33.29 -17.56 4.74
N LEU A 46 33.21 -18.66 3.99
CA LEU A 46 34.33 -19.50 3.57
C LEU A 46 35.22 -18.77 2.56
N ARG A 47 36.53 -18.84 2.76
CA ARG A 47 37.58 -18.46 1.78
C ARG A 47 37.92 -19.64 0.87
N ALA A 48 38.22 -19.33 -0.39
CA ALA A 48 39.16 -20.08 -1.22
C ALA A 48 40.14 -19.08 -1.91
N PRO A 49 41.38 -19.49 -2.27
CA PRO A 49 42.50 -18.56 -2.36
C PRO A 49 42.94 -18.17 -3.79
N GLY A 50 43.29 -16.89 -3.94
CA GLY A 50 44.58 -16.39 -4.43
C GLY A 50 45.08 -16.76 -5.83
N ARG A 51 45.24 -15.74 -6.69
CA ARG A 51 46.40 -15.63 -7.60
C ARG A 51 46.82 -14.16 -7.75
N SER A 52 48.08 -13.92 -7.44
CA SER A 52 48.80 -12.65 -7.51
C SER A 52 49.34 -12.39 -8.92
N VAL A 53 49.30 -11.15 -9.40
CA VAL A 53 50.26 -10.64 -10.41
C VAL A 53 50.68 -9.21 -10.06
N ARG A 54 51.99 -9.01 -10.06
CA ARG A 54 52.73 -7.79 -9.69
C ARG A 54 52.55 -6.67 -10.73
N ARG A 55 52.60 -5.42 -10.24
CA ARG A 55 52.86 -4.20 -11.02
C ARG A 55 54.34 -4.09 -11.39
N GLY A 56 54.60 -3.61 -12.60
CA GLY A 56 55.85 -2.99 -13.03
C GLY A 56 55.53 -1.83 -13.97
N ARG A 57 56.16 -0.68 -13.74
CA ARG A 57 55.94 0.62 -14.41
C ARG A 57 57.30 1.12 -14.87
N GLU A 58 57.45 1.55 -16.13
CA GLU A 58 58.45 2.53 -16.63
C GLU A 58 58.14 2.83 -18.11
N LYS A 59 57.78 4.08 -18.48
CA LYS A 59 58.60 5.22 -18.98
C LYS A 59 59.21 5.03 -20.37
N GLY A 60 58.93 5.97 -21.29
CA GLY A 60 59.86 6.30 -22.38
C GLY A 60 59.30 6.80 -23.73
N ARG A 61 59.08 8.12 -23.83
CA ARG A 61 59.60 9.07 -24.86
C ARG A 61 59.43 8.81 -26.38
N SER A 62 58.75 9.78 -27.05
CA SER A 62 59.11 10.53 -28.28
C SER A 62 59.54 9.78 -29.56
N MET A 63 58.92 10.10 -30.72
CA MET A 63 59.43 11.04 -31.74
C MET A 63 58.60 11.03 -33.05
N ARG A 64 58.60 12.18 -33.74
CA ARG A 64 57.96 12.50 -35.03
C ARG A 64 58.53 11.69 -36.21
N SER A 65 57.74 11.51 -37.30
CA SER A 65 58.02 12.06 -38.65
C SER A 65 57.25 11.38 -39.82
N ILE A 66 56.58 12.22 -40.61
CA ILE A 66 56.57 12.31 -42.10
C ILE A 66 56.01 11.14 -42.98
N ARG A 67 54.83 11.43 -43.53
CA ARG A 67 54.28 11.23 -44.90
C ARG A 67 54.93 10.20 -45.85
N PHE A 68 54.10 9.31 -46.38
CA PHE A 68 54.07 8.99 -47.82
C PHE A 68 52.62 8.94 -48.32
N VAL A 69 52.38 9.68 -49.40
CA VAL A 69 51.14 9.69 -50.19
C VAL A 69 51.21 8.52 -51.16
N THR A 70 50.16 7.71 -51.23
CA THR A 70 49.89 6.88 -52.40
C THR A 70 48.41 6.96 -52.69
N ALA A 71 48.07 7.76 -53.69
CA ALA A 71 46.72 7.87 -54.22
C ALA A 71 46.43 6.61 -55.05
N VAL A 72 45.48 5.81 -54.60
CA VAL A 72 44.80 4.81 -55.43
C VAL A 72 43.34 5.24 -55.51
N LEU A 73 42.96 5.76 -56.68
CA LEU A 73 41.56 5.90 -57.08
C LEU A 73 41.00 4.49 -57.32
N ALA A 74 40.19 4.01 -56.40
CA ALA A 74 39.24 2.93 -56.65
C ALA A 74 37.84 3.49 -56.41
N GLY A 75 37.16 3.83 -57.51
CA GLY A 75 35.72 4.07 -57.50
C GLY A 75 35.02 2.77 -57.11
N ALA A 76 34.44 2.75 -55.92
CA ALA A 76 33.50 1.73 -55.49
C ALA A 76 32.23 2.45 -55.02
N LEU A 77 31.10 1.99 -55.53
CA LEU A 77 29.75 2.47 -55.25
C LEU A 77 29.56 2.80 -53.77
N LEU A 78 29.36 4.07 -53.45
CA LEU A 78 28.65 4.50 -52.25
C LEU A 78 27.18 4.10 -52.43
N MET A 79 26.90 2.80 -52.28
CA MET A 79 25.62 2.40 -51.73
C MET A 79 25.59 3.05 -50.35
N GLY A 80 24.80 4.12 -50.22
CA GLY A 80 24.52 4.71 -48.92
C GLY A 80 24.00 3.61 -48.03
N ALA A 81 24.85 3.06 -47.16
CA ALA A 81 24.38 2.33 -46.01
C ALA A 81 23.37 3.28 -45.35
N PRO A 82 22.12 2.88 -45.11
CA PRO A 82 21.23 3.71 -44.32
C PRO A 82 21.99 3.92 -43.02
N ALA A 83 22.34 5.18 -42.74
CA ALA A 83 22.81 5.55 -41.43
C ALA A 83 21.78 4.95 -40.48
N ALA A 84 22.18 3.95 -39.69
CA ALA A 84 21.32 3.43 -38.65
C ALA A 84 20.99 4.66 -37.80
N SER A 85 19.79 5.23 -38.00
CA SER A 85 19.29 6.34 -37.21
C SER A 85 19.38 5.82 -35.78
N LEU A 86 20.35 6.34 -35.02
CA LEU A 86 20.47 5.99 -33.62
C LEU A 86 19.18 6.48 -32.99
N ALA A 87 18.39 5.52 -32.48
CA ALA A 87 17.10 5.83 -31.90
C ALA A 87 17.27 6.93 -30.82
N GLU A 88 16.45 7.97 -30.89
CA GLU A 88 16.43 9.05 -29.92
C GLU A 88 16.04 8.46 -28.55
N GLU A 89 17.00 8.39 -27.62
CA GLU A 89 16.74 7.94 -26.26
C GLU A 89 16.03 9.04 -25.47
N VAL A 90 14.74 8.82 -25.19
CA VAL A 90 13.93 9.68 -24.33
C VAL A 90 13.97 9.12 -22.91
N VAL A 91 14.56 9.91 -22.00
CA VAL A 91 14.56 9.57 -20.56
C VAL A 91 13.29 10.09 -19.90
N VAL A 92 12.48 9.16 -19.39
CA VAL A 92 11.28 9.43 -18.61
C VAL A 92 11.61 9.34 -17.12
N LYS A 93 11.46 10.45 -16.39
CA LYS A 93 11.71 10.54 -14.94
C LYS A 93 10.50 10.06 -14.15
N LEU A 94 10.70 9.04 -13.34
CA LEU A 94 9.70 8.48 -12.44
C LEU A 94 10.07 8.80 -10.99
N TRP A 95 9.17 9.43 -10.25
CA TRP A 95 9.29 9.53 -8.79
C TRP A 95 8.46 8.43 -8.12
N SER A 96 9.02 7.76 -7.12
CA SER A 96 8.27 6.84 -6.27
C SER A 96 8.81 6.90 -4.85
N ARG A 97 7.95 6.68 -3.86
CA ARG A 97 8.43 6.31 -2.53
C ARG A 97 9.19 4.98 -2.60
N ALA A 98 10.27 4.84 -1.83
CA ALA A 98 11.02 3.60 -1.61
C ALA A 98 10.21 2.60 -0.75
N ASP A 99 9.09 2.12 -1.30
CA ASP A 99 8.12 1.31 -0.57
C ASP A 99 8.38 -0.19 -0.70
N ARG A 100 8.88 -0.80 0.38
CA ARG A 100 9.15 -2.24 0.43
C ARG A 100 7.89 -3.12 0.39
N SER A 101 6.72 -2.58 0.72
CA SER A 101 5.44 -3.31 0.65
C SER A 101 4.89 -3.40 -0.78
N GLY A 102 5.41 -2.57 -1.69
CA GLY A 102 4.94 -2.49 -3.08
C GLY A 102 6.03 -2.10 -4.07
N PRO A 103 7.16 -2.82 -4.17
CA PRO A 103 8.27 -2.43 -5.05
C PRO A 103 7.90 -2.40 -6.54
N LEU A 104 6.88 -3.17 -6.95
CA LEU A 104 6.40 -3.18 -8.33
C LEU A 104 5.54 -1.96 -8.70
N ARG A 105 5.24 -1.06 -7.76
CA ARG A 105 4.69 0.27 -8.07
C ARG A 105 5.57 1.00 -9.08
N ALA A 106 6.85 1.20 -8.78
CA ALA A 106 7.81 1.74 -9.73
C ALA A 106 8.27 0.67 -10.75
N GLY A 107 8.47 -0.57 -10.29
CA GLY A 107 8.98 -1.66 -11.12
C GLY A 107 8.15 -1.96 -12.36
N ASN A 108 6.81 -1.85 -12.28
CA ASN A 108 5.93 -2.07 -13.43
C ASN A 108 6.09 -1.00 -14.51
N ILE A 109 6.31 0.27 -14.14
CA ILE A 109 6.63 1.33 -15.10
C ILE A 109 7.93 1.02 -15.83
N VAL A 110 8.97 0.61 -15.10
CA VAL A 110 10.26 0.24 -15.69
C VAL A 110 10.10 -0.95 -16.64
N ALA A 111 9.38 -1.99 -16.22
CA ALA A 111 9.17 -3.18 -17.03
C ALA A 111 8.24 -2.93 -18.24
N ALA A 112 7.32 -1.97 -18.16
CA ALA A 112 6.47 -1.55 -19.27
C ALA A 112 7.23 -0.83 -20.38
N ALA A 113 8.39 -0.23 -20.07
CA ALA A 113 9.21 0.46 -21.07
C ALA A 113 9.73 -0.50 -22.14
N GLU A 114 10.02 -1.76 -21.80
CA GLU A 114 10.42 -2.78 -22.76
C GLU A 114 9.34 -3.01 -23.82
N THR A 115 8.09 -3.24 -23.38
CA THR A 115 6.95 -3.46 -24.27
C THR A 115 6.62 -2.22 -25.09
N LEU A 116 6.71 -1.02 -24.50
CA LEU A 116 6.54 0.24 -25.22
C LEU A 116 7.62 0.41 -26.30
N ASN A 117 8.89 0.11 -25.99
CA ASN A 117 9.98 0.21 -26.96
C ASN A 117 9.80 -0.77 -28.13
N ALA A 118 9.31 -1.98 -27.86
CA ALA A 118 8.96 -2.92 -28.92
C ALA A 118 7.83 -2.38 -29.82
N ALA A 119 6.79 -1.77 -29.24
CA ALA A 119 5.70 -1.16 -29.98
C ALA A 119 6.13 0.07 -30.81
N LEU A 120 7.00 0.93 -30.24
CA LEU A 120 7.59 2.07 -30.95
C LEU A 120 8.42 1.60 -32.14
N LYS A 121 9.28 0.60 -31.95
CA LYS A 121 10.06 0.01 -33.04
C LYS A 121 9.16 -0.60 -34.12
N ALA A 122 8.11 -1.33 -33.73
CA ALA A 122 7.17 -1.95 -34.67
C ALA A 122 6.35 -0.92 -35.48
N SER A 123 6.08 0.26 -34.91
CA SER A 123 5.40 1.36 -35.59
C SER A 123 6.35 2.26 -36.41
N GLY A 124 7.64 1.92 -36.49
CA GLY A 124 8.64 2.68 -37.24
C GLY A 124 9.08 3.97 -36.53
N SER A 125 8.79 4.14 -35.24
CA SER A 125 9.33 5.24 -34.45
C SER A 125 10.83 5.05 -34.22
N ASP A 126 11.56 6.15 -34.32
CA ASP A 126 12.97 6.27 -33.96
C ASP A 126 13.18 6.53 -32.47
N LYS A 127 12.14 6.52 -31.63
CA LYS A 127 12.28 6.78 -30.19
C LYS A 127 12.51 5.49 -29.42
N THR A 128 13.35 5.58 -28.38
CA THR A 128 13.48 4.54 -27.34
C THR A 128 13.32 5.18 -25.98
N VAL A 129 12.51 4.57 -25.12
CA VAL A 129 12.21 5.04 -23.77
C VAL A 129 13.12 4.38 -22.75
N LYS A 130 13.67 5.20 -21.86
CA LYS A 130 14.39 4.75 -20.66
C LYS A 130 13.79 5.38 -19.43
N VAL A 131 13.48 4.58 -18.42
CA VAL A 131 12.91 5.08 -17.16
C VAL A 131 14.04 5.36 -16.17
N GLN A 132 14.13 6.61 -15.70
CA GLN A 132 15.00 6.99 -14.59
C GLN A 132 14.15 7.08 -13.31
N VAL A 133 14.35 6.14 -12.39
CA VAL A 133 13.62 6.11 -11.13
C VAL A 133 14.37 6.92 -10.07
N PHE A 134 13.65 7.80 -9.40
CA PHE A 134 14.03 8.39 -8.13
C PHE A 134 13.18 7.78 -7.02
N GLU A 135 13.83 7.08 -6.10
CA GLU A 135 13.17 6.48 -4.94
C GLU A 135 13.37 7.34 -3.68
N ASN A 136 12.30 7.96 -3.21
CA ASN A 136 12.32 8.82 -2.03
C ASN A 136 12.23 7.97 -0.73
N PRO A 137 13.15 8.12 0.24
CA PRO A 137 13.11 7.39 1.51
C PRO A 137 12.06 7.90 2.52
N ALA A 138 11.06 8.67 2.08
CA ALA A 138 10.01 9.20 2.94
C ALA A 138 9.29 8.10 3.75
N THR A 139 8.95 8.41 5.00
CA THR A 139 8.39 7.43 5.95
C THR A 139 6.99 6.97 5.57
N GLY A 140 6.22 7.75 4.81
CA GLY A 140 4.88 7.43 4.30
C GLY A 140 4.50 8.30 3.11
N PHE A 141 3.32 8.05 2.54
CA PHE A 141 2.86 8.75 1.33
C PHE A 141 2.62 10.26 1.54
N ASP A 142 2.24 10.70 2.73
CA ASP A 142 2.08 12.14 3.01
C ASP A 142 3.41 12.88 2.99
N ALA A 143 4.43 12.34 3.65
CA ALA A 143 5.77 12.91 3.63
C ALA A 143 6.36 12.90 2.20
N ASP A 144 6.14 11.81 1.46
CA ASP A 144 6.56 11.69 0.06
C ASP A 144 5.90 12.74 -0.83
N ALA A 145 4.58 12.90 -0.72
CA ALA A 145 3.83 13.88 -1.50
C ALA A 145 4.25 15.32 -1.19
N LEU A 146 4.53 15.65 0.07
CA LEU A 146 5.06 16.96 0.46
C LEU A 146 6.44 17.23 -0.13
N ASP A 147 7.33 16.24 -0.17
CA ASP A 147 8.64 16.38 -0.80
C ASP A 147 8.53 16.51 -2.32
N LEU A 148 7.61 15.77 -2.94
CA LEU A 148 7.31 15.89 -4.36
C LEU A 148 6.74 17.28 -4.71
N LEU A 149 5.84 17.84 -3.89
CA LEU A 149 5.32 19.20 -4.06
C LEU A 149 6.45 20.24 -3.97
N LYS A 150 7.43 20.07 -3.07
CA LYS A 150 8.61 20.94 -3.01
C LYS A 150 9.46 20.82 -4.28
N ALA A 151 9.67 19.60 -4.78
CA ALA A 151 10.40 19.38 -6.04
C ALA A 151 9.71 20.10 -7.21
N PHE A 152 8.38 20.01 -7.31
CA PHE A 152 7.61 20.77 -8.28
C PHE A 152 7.76 22.28 -8.13
N ALA A 153 7.72 22.81 -6.89
CA ALA A 153 7.84 24.24 -6.62
C ALA A 153 9.19 24.84 -7.07
N VAL A 154 10.24 24.02 -7.18
CA VAL A 154 11.56 24.42 -7.69
C VAL A 154 11.83 23.95 -9.12
N ASN A 155 10.79 23.59 -9.88
CA ASN A 155 10.87 23.11 -11.27
C ASN A 155 11.72 21.82 -11.45
N GLN A 156 11.75 20.97 -10.43
CA GLN A 156 12.44 19.66 -10.44
C GLN A 156 11.45 18.48 -10.39
N GLY A 157 10.19 18.72 -10.73
CA GLY A 157 9.16 17.66 -10.80
C GLY A 157 9.50 16.57 -11.84
N PRO A 158 9.05 15.32 -11.62
CA PRO A 158 9.23 14.21 -12.54
C PRO A 158 8.28 14.29 -13.74
N ASP A 159 8.41 13.34 -14.68
CA ASP A 159 7.48 13.20 -15.81
C ASP A 159 6.20 12.45 -15.38
N LEU A 160 6.37 11.45 -14.50
CA LEU A 160 5.29 10.76 -13.81
C LEU A 160 5.71 10.38 -12.38
N TYR A 161 4.74 10.05 -11.54
CA TYR A 161 4.99 9.68 -10.16
C TYR A 161 3.97 8.71 -9.59
N VAL A 162 4.40 7.99 -8.57
CA VAL A 162 3.57 7.13 -7.72
C VAL A 162 3.19 7.91 -6.46
N THR A 163 1.91 7.91 -6.09
CA THR A 163 1.45 8.51 -4.83
C THR A 163 0.19 7.84 -4.29
N GLY A 164 -0.20 8.14 -3.05
CA GLY A 164 -1.49 7.71 -2.51
C GLY A 164 -2.62 8.51 -3.15
N HIS A 165 -3.73 7.85 -3.51
CA HIS A 165 -4.86 8.49 -4.21
C HIS A 165 -5.42 9.75 -3.50
N GLY A 166 -5.32 9.82 -2.17
CA GLY A 166 -5.73 11.00 -1.39
C GLY A 166 -5.03 12.30 -1.78
N TRP A 167 -3.87 12.23 -2.46
CA TRP A 167 -3.14 13.40 -2.94
C TRP A 167 -3.51 13.80 -4.39
N THR A 168 -4.27 13.00 -5.11
CA THR A 168 -4.65 13.27 -6.51
C THR A 168 -5.32 14.64 -6.66
N GLY A 169 -6.23 14.99 -5.76
CA GLY A 169 -6.91 16.29 -5.78
C GLY A 169 -5.97 17.49 -5.59
N GLU A 170 -4.99 17.37 -4.68
CA GLU A 170 -4.01 18.43 -4.44
C GLU A 170 -3.07 18.62 -5.63
N PHE A 171 -2.57 17.53 -6.22
CA PHE A 171 -1.75 17.61 -7.41
C PHE A 171 -2.52 18.14 -8.63
N ALA A 172 -3.78 17.77 -8.80
CA ALA A 172 -4.64 18.32 -9.84
C ALA A 172 -4.88 19.83 -9.63
N ARG A 173 -5.23 20.24 -8.41
CA ARG A 173 -5.40 21.65 -8.03
C ARG A 173 -4.16 22.49 -8.30
N SER A 174 -2.97 21.94 -8.05
CA SER A 174 -1.68 22.59 -8.24
C SER A 174 -1.15 22.51 -9.70
N GLY A 175 -1.90 21.88 -10.62
CA GLY A 175 -1.54 21.75 -12.03
C GLY A 175 -0.39 20.77 -12.29
N TYR A 176 -0.24 19.76 -11.43
CA TYR A 176 0.78 18.72 -11.51
C TYR A 176 0.21 17.32 -11.79
N ALA A 177 -1.11 17.19 -11.93
CA ALA A 177 -1.78 15.95 -12.36
C ALA A 177 -2.54 16.19 -13.67
N MET A 178 -2.19 15.44 -14.71
CA MET A 178 -2.80 15.53 -16.03
C MET A 178 -4.29 15.16 -15.96
N ASP A 179 -5.13 15.85 -16.72
CA ASP A 179 -6.51 15.44 -16.97
C ASP A 179 -6.49 14.25 -17.93
N MET A 180 -6.89 13.07 -17.44
CA MET A 180 -6.70 11.81 -18.15
C MET A 180 -7.93 11.39 -18.96
N GLU A 181 -9.05 12.14 -18.91
CA GLU A 181 -10.34 11.75 -19.51
C GLU A 181 -10.21 11.36 -20.99
N ASP A 182 -9.65 12.25 -21.81
CA ASP A 182 -9.54 12.02 -23.25
C ASP A 182 -8.50 10.94 -23.58
N PHE A 183 -7.42 10.88 -22.80
CA PHE A 183 -6.40 9.85 -22.94
C PHE A 183 -6.98 8.46 -22.64
N ILE A 184 -7.75 8.32 -21.55
CA ILE A 184 -8.43 7.08 -21.17
C ILE A 184 -9.42 6.66 -22.27
N LYS A 185 -10.26 7.59 -22.75
CA LYS A 185 -11.23 7.32 -23.83
C LYS A 185 -10.58 6.81 -25.11
N LYS A 186 -9.41 7.35 -25.48
CA LYS A 186 -8.67 6.90 -26.67
C LYS A 186 -7.92 5.58 -26.46
N ASN A 187 -7.62 5.22 -25.22
CA ASN A 187 -6.80 4.07 -24.87
C ASN A 187 -7.60 3.00 -24.08
N GLN A 188 -8.82 2.70 -24.53
CA GLN A 188 -9.67 1.67 -23.91
C GLN A 188 -9.04 0.28 -23.91
N TRP A 189 -8.10 0.01 -24.82
CA TRP A 189 -7.29 -1.22 -24.81
C TRP A 189 -6.51 -1.43 -23.51
N ALA A 190 -6.16 -0.36 -22.79
CA ALA A 190 -5.47 -0.41 -21.50
C ALA A 190 -6.43 -0.25 -20.31
N PHE A 191 -7.42 0.65 -20.44
CA PHE A 191 -8.21 1.13 -19.31
C PHE A 191 -9.64 0.61 -19.23
N GLY A 192 -10.16 0.01 -20.31
CA GLY A 192 -11.55 -0.46 -20.38
C GLY A 192 -11.88 -1.59 -19.41
N ASP A 193 -10.85 -2.24 -18.86
CA ASP A 193 -10.95 -3.38 -17.94
C ASP A 193 -10.76 -2.99 -16.47
N VAL A 194 -10.47 -1.71 -16.18
CA VAL A 194 -10.29 -1.21 -14.80
C VAL A 194 -11.60 -1.28 -14.03
N ILE A 195 -11.55 -1.81 -12.80
CA ILE A 195 -12.72 -1.97 -11.93
C ILE A 195 -13.34 -0.58 -11.66
N PRO A 196 -14.64 -0.37 -11.97
CA PRO A 196 -15.24 0.97 -12.01
C PRO A 196 -15.10 1.80 -10.72
N VAL A 197 -15.28 1.19 -9.54
CA VAL A 197 -15.21 1.90 -8.25
C VAL A 197 -13.84 2.54 -7.98
N LEU A 198 -12.77 2.01 -8.59
CA LEU A 198 -11.42 2.56 -8.41
C LEU A 198 -11.25 3.92 -9.09
N TRP A 199 -12.08 4.24 -10.09
CA TRP A 199 -12.05 5.56 -10.73
C TRP A 199 -12.54 6.67 -9.79
N ASP A 200 -13.40 6.35 -8.82
CA ASP A 200 -13.93 7.37 -7.91
C ASP A 200 -12.85 7.93 -6.99
N ALA A 201 -11.90 7.09 -6.58
CA ALA A 201 -10.76 7.48 -5.74
C ALA A 201 -9.77 8.44 -6.42
N VAL A 202 -9.81 8.57 -7.75
CA VAL A 202 -8.85 9.35 -8.55
C VAL A 202 -9.46 10.54 -9.27
N LYS A 203 -10.72 10.86 -8.95
CA LYS A 203 -11.41 12.02 -9.50
C LYS A 203 -11.08 13.29 -8.72
N TYR A 204 -10.90 14.38 -9.46
CA TYR A 204 -10.93 15.74 -8.93
C TYR A 204 -11.90 16.56 -9.76
N LYS A 205 -12.87 17.21 -9.10
CA LYS A 205 -13.97 17.96 -9.76
C LYS A 205 -14.66 17.16 -10.88
N GLY A 206 -14.91 15.88 -10.62
CA GLY A 206 -15.62 14.97 -11.53
C GLY A 206 -14.80 14.41 -12.69
N ARG A 207 -13.50 14.74 -12.80
CA ARG A 207 -12.62 14.28 -13.87
C ARG A 207 -11.49 13.42 -13.33
N VAL A 208 -11.08 12.40 -14.09
CA VAL A 208 -9.99 11.49 -13.69
C VAL A 208 -8.63 12.15 -13.86
N HIS A 209 -7.82 12.18 -12.79
CA HIS A 209 -6.48 12.79 -12.78
C HIS A 209 -5.34 11.83 -12.40
N ALA A 210 -5.66 10.57 -12.15
CA ALA A 210 -4.68 9.52 -11.88
C ALA A 210 -5.18 8.17 -12.37
N ILE A 211 -4.26 7.23 -12.54
CA ILE A 211 -4.57 5.85 -12.94
C ILE A 211 -4.36 4.95 -11.71
N PRO A 212 -5.37 4.17 -11.27
CA PRO A 212 -5.18 3.18 -10.22
C PRO A 212 -4.04 2.22 -10.56
N GLN A 213 -3.13 1.97 -9.62
CA GLN A 213 -2.02 1.04 -9.77
C GLN A 213 -2.22 -0.20 -8.91
N ASP A 214 -2.67 0.00 -7.68
CA ASP A 214 -3.10 -1.08 -6.82
C ASP A 214 -4.27 -0.65 -5.97
N SER A 215 -4.83 -1.64 -5.29
CA SER A 215 -5.89 -1.46 -4.33
C SER A 215 -5.75 -2.51 -3.25
N GLU A 216 -6.38 -2.24 -2.12
CA GLU A 216 -6.42 -3.16 -0.99
C GLU A 216 -7.80 -3.14 -0.37
N ILE A 217 -8.10 -4.15 0.43
CA ILE A 217 -9.43 -4.30 1.02
C ILE A 217 -9.35 -4.89 2.42
N ARG A 218 -10.23 -4.41 3.30
CA ARG A 218 -10.33 -4.80 4.71
C ARG A 218 -11.61 -5.60 4.96
N MET A 219 -11.60 -6.39 6.02
CA MET A 219 -12.75 -7.21 6.40
C MET A 219 -12.68 -7.60 7.87
N PHE A 220 -13.83 -8.06 8.36
CA PHE A 220 -13.89 -8.86 9.59
C PHE A 220 -13.83 -10.33 9.19
N PHE A 221 -12.67 -10.95 9.35
CA PHE A 221 -12.53 -12.41 9.28
C PHE A 221 -13.20 -13.04 10.50
N TYR A 222 -13.85 -14.19 10.32
CA TYR A 222 -14.47 -14.93 11.41
C TYR A 222 -14.24 -16.43 11.32
N ASN A 223 -14.05 -17.09 12.47
CA ASN A 223 -13.90 -18.53 12.57
C ASN A 223 -15.29 -19.23 12.56
N LYS A 224 -15.58 -19.98 11.49
CA LYS A 224 -16.83 -20.72 11.31
C LYS A 224 -16.99 -21.90 12.27
N ASP A 225 -15.89 -22.56 12.65
CA ASP A 225 -15.96 -23.68 13.61
C ASP A 225 -16.40 -23.20 15.00
N MET A 226 -16.02 -21.99 15.39
CA MET A 226 -16.48 -21.40 16.65
C MET A 226 -17.99 -21.12 16.64
N LEU A 227 -18.56 -20.77 15.48
CA LEU A 227 -20.01 -20.65 15.31
C LEU A 227 -20.72 -22.01 15.42
N ARG A 228 -20.15 -23.05 14.78
CA ARG A 228 -20.66 -24.43 14.92
C ARG A 228 -20.63 -24.91 16.36
N LYS A 229 -19.53 -24.64 17.07
CA LYS A 229 -19.33 -25.03 18.48
C LYS A 229 -20.38 -24.43 19.42
N ILE A 230 -20.91 -23.25 19.11
CA ILE A 230 -22.00 -22.63 19.88
C ILE A 230 -23.41 -22.99 19.41
N GLY A 231 -23.51 -23.87 18.42
CA GLY A 231 -24.77 -24.41 17.89
C GLY A 231 -25.42 -23.57 16.79
N LYS A 232 -24.70 -22.67 16.11
CA LYS A 232 -25.23 -22.04 14.89
C LYS A 232 -25.24 -23.07 13.75
N ASP A 233 -26.31 -23.09 12.97
CA ASP A 233 -26.42 -23.96 11.81
C ASP A 233 -25.64 -23.41 10.60
N GLU A 234 -25.41 -24.26 9.60
CA GLU A 234 -24.70 -23.87 8.38
C GLU A 234 -25.46 -22.80 7.59
N ALA A 235 -26.80 -22.76 7.69
CA ALA A 235 -27.61 -21.77 6.98
C ALA A 235 -27.31 -20.35 7.49
N PHE A 236 -27.21 -20.17 8.81
CA PHE A 236 -26.79 -18.91 9.42
C PHE A 236 -25.33 -18.59 9.07
N ILE A 237 -24.42 -19.56 9.22
CA ILE A 237 -22.98 -19.36 9.01
C ILE A 237 -22.68 -18.92 7.57
N GLU A 238 -23.21 -19.64 6.59
CA GLU A 238 -23.01 -19.31 5.16
C GLU A 238 -23.86 -18.13 4.71
N GLY A 239 -24.99 -17.87 5.38
CA GLY A 239 -25.87 -16.74 5.12
C GLY A 239 -25.35 -15.40 5.68
N LEU A 240 -24.40 -15.42 6.61
CA LEU A 240 -23.94 -14.22 7.32
C LEU A 240 -23.47 -13.08 6.38
N PRO A 241 -22.65 -13.33 5.32
CA PRO A 241 -22.30 -12.28 4.37
C PRO A 241 -23.52 -11.65 3.68
N ALA A 242 -24.52 -12.45 3.31
CA ALA A 242 -25.73 -11.95 2.67
C ALA A 242 -26.59 -11.10 3.63
N LEU A 243 -26.64 -11.46 4.92
CA LEU A 243 -27.31 -10.65 5.94
C LEU A 243 -26.64 -9.28 6.12
N VAL A 244 -25.30 -9.23 6.07
CA VAL A 244 -24.54 -7.99 6.11
C VAL A 244 -24.80 -7.13 4.88
N GLU A 245 -24.78 -7.72 3.68
CA GLU A 245 -25.06 -7.02 2.43
C GLU A 245 -26.48 -6.43 2.37
N LYS A 246 -27.46 -7.11 2.99
CA LYS A 246 -28.85 -6.62 3.09
C LYS A 246 -29.05 -5.59 4.21
N GLY A 247 -28.04 -5.32 5.03
CA GLY A 247 -28.17 -4.48 6.22
C GLY A 247 -29.02 -5.09 7.32
N GLU A 248 -29.20 -6.42 7.33
CA GLU A 248 -29.97 -7.15 8.34
C GLU A 248 -29.13 -7.54 9.56
N PHE A 249 -27.81 -7.63 9.37
CA PHE A 249 -26.80 -7.84 10.41
C PHE A 249 -25.98 -6.57 10.61
N THR A 250 -25.93 -6.05 11.84
CA THR A 250 -25.34 -4.75 12.18
C THR A 250 -24.02 -4.85 12.95
N MET A 251 -23.34 -3.72 13.16
CA MET A 251 -22.16 -3.64 14.03
C MET A 251 -22.45 -4.09 15.46
N GLN A 252 -23.68 -3.87 15.94
CA GLN A 252 -24.11 -4.33 17.26
C GLN A 252 -24.36 -5.85 17.26
N ASP A 253 -24.94 -6.40 16.18
CA ASP A 253 -25.14 -7.84 16.04
C ASP A 253 -23.79 -8.57 15.98
N LEU A 254 -22.78 -7.99 15.32
CA LEU A 254 -21.40 -8.48 15.34
C LEU A 254 -20.86 -8.57 16.77
N SER A 255 -20.96 -7.49 17.55
CA SER A 255 -20.52 -7.47 18.95
C SER A 255 -21.27 -8.50 19.81
N ASN A 256 -22.59 -8.61 19.63
CA ASN A 256 -23.43 -9.56 20.38
C ASN A 256 -23.07 -11.01 20.05
N LEU A 257 -22.90 -11.33 18.76
CA LEU A 257 -22.49 -12.66 18.31
C LEU A 257 -21.09 -13.01 18.83
N THR A 258 -20.14 -12.06 18.76
CA THR A 258 -18.80 -12.26 19.31
C THR A 258 -18.84 -12.50 20.82
N LYS A 259 -19.68 -11.78 21.57
CA LYS A 259 -19.88 -12.00 23.00
C LYS A 259 -20.44 -13.40 23.28
N GLU A 260 -21.46 -13.83 22.51
CA GLU A 260 -22.04 -15.17 22.62
C GLU A 260 -20.98 -16.27 22.41
N VAL A 261 -20.10 -16.11 21.41
CA VAL A 261 -19.00 -17.04 21.12
C VAL A 261 -18.02 -17.16 22.29
N VAL A 262 -17.68 -16.04 22.93
CA VAL A 262 -16.81 -16.02 24.11
C VAL A 262 -17.51 -16.64 25.33
N ASP A 263 -18.75 -16.26 25.60
CA ASP A 263 -19.50 -16.73 26.79
C ASP A 263 -19.74 -18.24 26.78
N LYS A 264 -19.94 -18.83 25.59
CA LYS A 264 -20.07 -20.28 25.41
C LYS A 264 -18.72 -21.01 25.34
N GLY A 265 -17.60 -20.32 25.58
CA GLY A 265 -16.26 -20.93 25.62
C GLY A 265 -15.75 -21.43 24.27
N ALA A 266 -16.29 -20.91 23.16
CA ALA A 266 -15.84 -21.29 21.83
C ALA A 266 -14.57 -20.55 21.39
N ALA A 267 -14.33 -19.33 21.90
CA ALA A 267 -13.11 -18.56 21.68
C ALA A 267 -12.48 -18.09 23.00
N GLN A 268 -11.15 -17.95 23.02
CA GLN A 268 -10.42 -17.33 24.14
C GLN A 268 -10.49 -15.80 24.06
N ILE A 269 -10.52 -15.28 22.84
CA ILE A 269 -10.62 -13.85 22.53
C ILE A 269 -11.79 -13.66 21.57
N GLY A 270 -12.66 -12.68 21.82
CA GLY A 270 -13.77 -12.41 20.92
C GLY A 270 -13.32 -11.80 19.60
N MET A 271 -12.79 -10.58 19.65
CA MET A 271 -12.37 -9.81 18.49
C MET A 271 -11.04 -9.13 18.73
N VAL A 272 -10.13 -9.25 17.77
CA VAL A 272 -8.88 -8.49 17.72
C VAL A 272 -8.86 -7.54 16.52
N HIS A 273 -8.20 -6.40 16.70
CA HIS A 273 -7.92 -5.45 15.63
C HIS A 273 -6.50 -4.90 15.78
N ARG A 274 -6.04 -4.08 14.84
CA ARG A 274 -4.71 -3.44 14.89
C ARG A 274 -4.35 -2.79 16.25
N PRO A 275 -3.07 -2.79 16.65
CA PRO A 275 -2.66 -2.29 17.96
C PRO A 275 -2.27 -0.81 18.00
N ASN A 276 -2.13 -0.12 16.88
CA ASN A 276 -1.59 1.25 16.80
C ASN A 276 -2.54 2.22 16.09
N THR A 277 -2.14 3.46 15.82
CA THR A 277 -2.87 4.44 14.99
C THR A 277 -2.77 4.13 13.50
N GLY A 278 -3.78 4.52 12.70
CA GLY A 278 -3.85 4.19 11.27
C GLY A 278 -5.26 3.90 10.76
N VAL A 279 -5.33 3.52 9.48
CA VAL A 279 -6.52 3.77 8.65
C VAL A 279 -7.69 2.82 8.88
N ASP A 280 -7.49 1.61 9.41
CA ASP A 280 -8.61 0.65 9.54
C ASP A 280 -9.74 1.15 10.45
N TYR A 281 -9.47 2.09 11.36
CA TYR A 281 -10.50 2.76 12.15
C TYR A 281 -11.48 3.58 11.29
N LEU A 282 -11.04 4.08 10.13
CA LEU A 282 -11.89 4.81 9.19
C LEU A 282 -13.02 3.93 8.64
N MET A 283 -12.77 2.63 8.45
CA MET A 283 -13.79 1.67 8.03
C MET A 283 -14.92 1.58 9.04
N THR A 284 -14.57 1.48 10.33
CA THR A 284 -15.53 1.49 11.44
C THR A 284 -16.28 2.82 11.51
N PHE A 285 -15.58 3.95 11.41
CA PHE A 285 -16.24 5.25 11.42
C PHE A 285 -17.22 5.43 10.26
N ALA A 286 -16.87 4.93 9.07
CA ALA A 286 -17.76 4.93 7.91
C ALA A 286 -19.05 4.13 8.19
N SER A 287 -18.98 3.00 8.90
CA SER A 287 -20.18 2.24 9.31
C SER A 287 -21.15 3.03 10.19
N PHE A 288 -20.62 3.99 10.97
CA PHE A 288 -21.40 4.92 11.79
C PHE A 288 -21.78 6.21 11.07
N GLY A 289 -21.55 6.29 9.76
CA GLY A 289 -21.94 7.40 8.89
C GLY A 289 -20.92 8.53 8.79
N ALA A 290 -19.70 8.35 9.30
CA ALA A 290 -18.68 9.39 9.23
C ALA A 290 -18.27 9.66 7.78
N LYS A 291 -18.41 10.92 7.36
CA LYS A 291 -17.84 11.44 6.11
C LYS A 291 -16.76 12.45 6.45
N PHE A 292 -15.56 12.23 5.95
CA PHE A 292 -14.37 13.04 6.26
C PHE A 292 -14.12 14.18 5.27
N PHE A 293 -14.95 14.29 4.23
CA PHE A 293 -14.90 15.39 3.29
C PHE A 293 -16.30 15.70 2.76
N ASP A 294 -16.50 16.95 2.38
CA ASP A 294 -17.69 17.40 1.66
C ASP A 294 -17.39 17.40 0.17
N GLU A 295 -18.11 16.58 -0.60
CA GLU A 295 -17.89 16.42 -2.04
C GLU A 295 -18.09 17.72 -2.83
N ALA A 296 -19.05 18.55 -2.42
CA ALA A 296 -19.43 19.77 -3.14
C ALA A 296 -18.38 20.88 -3.00
N SER A 297 -17.91 21.12 -1.78
CA SER A 297 -16.93 22.16 -1.47
C SER A 297 -15.49 21.68 -1.54
N GLY A 298 -15.25 20.36 -1.46
CA GLY A 298 -13.92 19.77 -1.34
C GLY A 298 -13.26 20.00 0.03
N GLN A 299 -13.99 20.46 1.04
CA GLN A 299 -13.45 20.73 2.36
C GLN A 299 -13.37 19.45 3.22
N LEU A 300 -12.32 19.35 4.04
CA LEU A 300 -12.20 18.31 5.06
C LEU A 300 -13.22 18.54 6.18
N LEU A 301 -13.86 17.47 6.62
CA LEU A 301 -14.84 17.45 7.69
C LEU A 301 -14.27 16.75 8.93
N LEU A 302 -14.70 17.18 10.11
CA LEU A 302 -14.48 16.47 11.37
C LEU A 302 -15.83 16.00 11.94
N PRO A 303 -16.35 14.83 11.51
CA PRO A 303 -17.66 14.31 11.89
C PRO A 303 -17.65 13.78 13.34
N LYS A 304 -17.63 14.70 14.32
CA LYS A 304 -17.42 14.37 15.74
C LYS A 304 -18.50 13.44 16.31
N ALA A 305 -19.75 13.54 15.86
CA ALA A 305 -20.85 12.75 16.39
C ALA A 305 -20.75 11.28 15.92
N GLU A 306 -20.46 11.07 14.65
CA GLU A 306 -20.30 9.76 14.02
C GLU A 306 -19.02 9.07 14.51
N MET A 307 -17.92 9.82 14.61
CA MET A 307 -16.68 9.32 15.20
C MET A 307 -16.87 8.91 16.67
N ARG A 308 -17.62 9.71 17.45
CA ARG A 308 -17.95 9.38 18.83
C ARG A 308 -18.68 8.04 18.92
N LYS A 309 -19.69 7.79 18.07
CA LYS A 309 -20.42 6.51 18.06
C LYS A 309 -19.48 5.33 17.78
N GLY A 310 -18.56 5.47 16.82
CA GLY A 310 -17.55 4.44 16.55
C GLY A 310 -16.59 4.19 17.72
N LEU A 311 -16.15 5.25 18.39
CA LEU A 311 -15.31 5.14 19.59
C LEU A 311 -16.08 4.51 20.78
N GLU A 312 -17.35 4.85 20.96
CA GLU A 312 -18.24 4.26 21.95
C GLU A 312 -18.45 2.76 21.70
N TRP A 313 -18.55 2.34 20.43
CA TRP A 313 -18.60 0.93 20.05
C TRP A 313 -17.32 0.17 20.44
N TYR A 314 -16.14 0.73 20.18
CA TYR A 314 -14.87 0.15 20.65
C TYR A 314 -14.81 0.05 22.19
N ALA A 315 -15.21 1.12 22.88
CA ALA A 315 -15.23 1.16 24.35
C ALA A 315 -16.19 0.12 24.93
N ALA A 316 -17.39 -0.03 24.35
CA ALA A 316 -18.37 -1.03 24.76
C ALA A 316 -17.85 -2.45 24.52
N ASN A 317 -17.21 -2.72 23.39
CA ASN A 317 -16.61 -4.02 23.11
C ASN A 317 -15.52 -4.39 24.13
N ALA A 318 -14.65 -3.45 24.49
CA ALA A 318 -13.63 -3.66 25.51
C ALA A 318 -14.22 -3.84 26.91
N ALA A 319 -15.24 -3.06 27.27
CA ALA A 319 -15.91 -3.15 28.56
C ALA A 319 -16.65 -4.48 28.74
N ASN A 320 -17.28 -4.98 27.66
CA ASN A 320 -18.07 -6.21 27.66
C ASN A 320 -17.24 -7.47 27.37
N GLY A 321 -15.91 -7.38 27.26
CA GLY A 321 -15.05 -8.55 26.99
C GLY A 321 -15.15 -9.12 25.57
N VAL A 322 -15.74 -8.37 24.63
CA VAL A 322 -15.73 -8.70 23.19
C VAL A 322 -14.32 -8.53 22.64
N THR A 323 -13.64 -7.44 22.99
CA THR A 323 -12.25 -7.14 22.60
C THR A 323 -11.37 -7.06 23.85
N PRO A 324 -10.11 -7.53 23.82
CA PRO A 324 -9.19 -7.35 24.93
C PRO A 324 -9.01 -5.87 25.29
N LYS A 325 -9.09 -5.53 26.58
CA LYS A 325 -8.90 -4.13 27.04
C LYS A 325 -7.52 -3.56 26.67
N ASN A 326 -6.52 -4.43 26.50
CA ASN A 326 -5.16 -4.08 26.11
C ASN A 326 -4.89 -4.24 24.60
N ASN A 327 -5.91 -4.40 23.73
CA ASN A 327 -5.70 -4.62 22.30
C ASN A 327 -4.75 -3.59 21.65
N THR A 328 -4.89 -2.30 21.98
CA THR A 328 -4.03 -1.21 21.47
C THR A 328 -2.64 -1.14 22.13
N ALA A 329 -2.32 -2.10 23.01
CA ALA A 329 -1.00 -2.26 23.61
C ALA A 329 -0.35 -3.60 23.23
N MET A 330 -1.06 -4.48 22.51
CA MET A 330 -0.52 -5.74 22.00
C MET A 330 0.46 -5.49 20.86
N SER A 331 1.40 -6.39 20.66
CA SER A 331 2.23 -6.43 19.46
C SER A 331 1.43 -6.93 18.25
N TRP A 332 1.93 -6.63 17.04
CA TRP A 332 1.36 -7.22 15.82
C TRP A 332 1.40 -8.74 15.85
N ASP A 333 2.49 -9.33 16.36
CA ASP A 333 2.62 -10.78 16.46
C ASP A 333 1.55 -11.39 17.35
N GLU A 334 1.22 -10.76 18.48
CA GLU A 334 0.12 -11.21 19.35
C GLU A 334 -1.25 -11.10 18.67
N ILE A 335 -1.54 -9.97 18.01
CA ILE A 335 -2.80 -9.76 17.28
C ILE A 335 -2.97 -10.79 16.16
N GLN A 336 -1.95 -10.97 15.33
CA GLN A 336 -1.99 -11.93 14.23
C GLN A 336 -2.08 -13.37 14.73
N SER A 337 -1.30 -13.70 15.77
CA SER A 337 -1.29 -15.04 16.37
C SER A 337 -2.63 -15.44 16.96
N ALA A 338 -3.36 -14.48 17.55
CA ALA A 338 -4.65 -14.76 18.15
C ALA A 338 -5.63 -15.39 17.15
N PHE A 339 -5.72 -14.86 15.92
CA PHE A 339 -6.62 -15.41 14.91
C PHE A 339 -6.03 -16.64 14.20
N LYS A 340 -4.77 -16.58 13.74
CA LYS A 340 -4.16 -17.67 12.94
C LYS A 340 -3.94 -18.98 13.70
N THR A 341 -4.02 -18.95 15.04
CA THR A 341 -3.95 -20.12 15.92
C THR A 341 -5.30 -20.46 16.58
N GLU A 342 -6.40 -19.96 16.01
CA GLU A 342 -7.77 -20.29 16.44
C GLU A 342 -8.09 -19.90 17.89
N LYS A 343 -7.46 -18.85 18.42
CA LYS A 343 -7.78 -18.31 19.77
C LYS A 343 -8.81 -17.19 19.71
N ALA A 344 -8.83 -16.42 18.63
CA ALA A 344 -9.78 -15.33 18.39
C ALA A 344 -10.92 -15.75 17.46
N PHE A 345 -12.13 -15.28 17.74
CA PHE A 345 -13.27 -15.48 16.85
C PHE A 345 -13.25 -14.53 15.65
N ILE A 346 -13.03 -13.23 15.87
CA ILE A 346 -12.96 -12.20 14.82
C ILE A 346 -11.55 -11.61 14.73
N TYR A 347 -11.12 -11.35 13.50
CA TYR A 347 -9.98 -10.48 13.21
C TYR A 347 -10.36 -9.41 12.19
N HIS A 348 -10.26 -8.15 12.60
CA HIS A 348 -10.39 -7.01 11.68
C HIS A 348 -9.03 -6.69 11.05
N GLN A 349 -8.87 -7.01 9.76
CA GLN A 349 -7.63 -6.79 9.01
C GLN A 349 -7.86 -6.79 7.49
N GLY A 350 -6.85 -6.39 6.75
CA GLY A 350 -6.78 -6.56 5.30
C GLY A 350 -6.56 -7.98 4.78
N VAL A 351 -6.91 -8.18 3.51
CA VAL A 351 -6.74 -9.43 2.78
C VAL A 351 -5.29 -9.95 2.77
N TRP A 352 -4.30 -9.06 2.92
CA TRP A 352 -2.88 -9.43 2.96
C TRP A 352 -2.55 -10.39 4.11
N ALA A 353 -3.33 -10.42 5.19
CA ALA A 353 -3.15 -11.36 6.30
C ALA A 353 -3.25 -12.82 5.85
N VAL A 354 -4.03 -13.11 4.80
CA VAL A 354 -4.19 -14.47 4.25
C VAL A 354 -2.84 -15.01 3.75
N THR A 355 -1.94 -14.17 3.25
CA THR A 355 -0.62 -14.64 2.80
C THR A 355 0.24 -15.17 3.94
N GLU A 356 0.18 -14.55 5.12
CA GLU A 356 0.85 -15.07 6.30
C GLU A 356 0.27 -16.42 6.73
N TRP A 357 -1.04 -16.59 6.60
CA TRP A 357 -1.71 -17.85 6.92
C TRP A 357 -1.35 -18.96 5.95
N MET A 358 -1.22 -18.62 4.67
CA MET A 358 -0.81 -19.55 3.62
C MET A 358 0.62 -20.09 3.80
N LEU A 359 1.45 -19.43 4.62
CA LEU A 359 2.76 -19.95 4.99
C LEU A 359 2.68 -21.09 6.03
N GLY A 360 1.48 -21.40 6.55
CA GLY A 360 1.22 -22.56 7.41
C GLY A 360 2.15 -22.64 8.61
N ASP A 361 2.74 -23.81 8.84
CA ASP A 361 3.66 -24.09 9.95
C ASP A 361 4.85 -23.11 10.00
N ALA A 362 5.32 -22.60 8.87
CA ALA A 362 6.43 -21.63 8.83
C ALA A 362 6.07 -20.30 9.53
N LYS A 363 4.78 -20.01 9.68
CA LYS A 363 4.24 -18.86 10.43
C LYS A 363 3.31 -19.27 11.57
N GLY A 364 3.23 -20.57 11.89
CA GLY A 364 2.36 -21.12 12.92
C GLY A 364 0.86 -20.92 12.66
N ALA A 365 0.45 -20.88 11.40
CA ALA A 365 -0.96 -20.76 11.03
C ALA A 365 -1.61 -22.15 10.87
N THR A 366 -2.83 -22.31 11.40
CA THR A 366 -3.59 -23.57 11.33
C THR A 366 -4.61 -23.60 10.19
N TRP A 367 -4.73 -22.51 9.43
CA TRP A 367 -5.69 -22.40 8.34
C TRP A 367 -5.30 -23.21 7.11
N PRO A 368 -6.25 -23.87 6.43
CA PRO A 368 -5.98 -24.56 5.17
C PRO A 368 -5.57 -23.60 4.05
N ASN A 369 -4.63 -24.03 3.20
CA ASN A 369 -4.16 -23.23 2.07
C ASN A 369 -5.06 -23.37 0.82
N ASP A 370 -5.81 -24.46 0.73
CA ASP A 370 -6.78 -24.69 -0.34
C ASP A 370 -8.04 -23.83 -0.14
N LYS A 371 -8.53 -23.22 -1.22
CA LYS A 371 -9.69 -22.31 -1.20
C LYS A 371 -10.92 -22.94 -0.56
N ALA A 372 -11.28 -24.15 -0.97
CA ALA A 372 -12.52 -24.79 -0.53
C ALA A 372 -12.44 -25.19 0.95
N PHE A 373 -11.28 -25.71 1.39
CA PHE A 373 -11.07 -26.03 2.80
C PHE A 373 -10.94 -24.78 3.66
N PHE A 374 -10.32 -23.71 3.15
CA PHE A 374 -10.25 -22.42 3.84
C PHE A 374 -11.64 -21.88 4.13
N PHE A 375 -12.52 -21.80 3.13
CA PHE A 375 -13.87 -21.25 3.32
C PHE A 375 -14.81 -22.14 4.15
N LYS A 376 -14.45 -23.40 4.41
CA LYS A 376 -15.13 -24.21 5.43
C LYS A 376 -14.81 -23.73 6.85
N LYS A 377 -13.63 -23.15 7.07
CA LYS A 377 -13.09 -22.76 8.38
C LYS A 377 -13.22 -21.27 8.67
N VAL A 378 -13.01 -20.44 7.65
CA VAL A 378 -12.96 -18.99 7.77
C VAL A 378 -14.01 -18.39 6.85
N GLY A 379 -14.78 -17.43 7.37
CA GLY A 379 -15.54 -16.50 6.57
C GLY A 379 -15.00 -15.09 6.72
N TRP A 380 -15.50 -14.18 5.89
CA TRP A 380 -15.24 -12.75 6.03
C TRP A 380 -16.46 -11.94 5.60
N ILE A 381 -16.58 -10.74 6.16
CA ILE A 381 -17.63 -9.77 5.83
C ILE A 381 -17.02 -8.36 5.74
N PRO A 382 -17.60 -7.45 4.93
CA PRO A 382 -17.31 -6.02 5.06
C PRO A 382 -17.78 -5.53 6.44
N ALA A 383 -17.53 -4.25 6.77
CA ALA A 383 -18.04 -3.71 8.02
C ALA A 383 -19.57 -3.62 7.94
N PRO A 384 -20.30 -4.29 8.85
CA PRO A 384 -21.75 -4.14 8.91
C PRO A 384 -22.21 -2.70 9.06
N ALA A 385 -23.44 -2.41 8.65
CA ALA A 385 -24.04 -1.11 8.95
C ALA A 385 -24.24 -0.92 10.46
N ALA A 386 -24.23 0.33 10.95
CA ALA A 386 -24.53 0.60 12.37
C ALA A 386 -25.99 0.33 12.75
N VAL A 387 -26.93 0.39 11.79
CA VAL A 387 -28.37 0.21 12.00
C VAL A 387 -28.96 -0.69 10.92
N LYS A 388 -30.07 -1.38 11.24
CA LYS A 388 -30.76 -2.25 10.28
C LYS A 388 -31.26 -1.46 9.08
N GLY A 389 -31.16 -2.05 7.89
CA GLY A 389 -31.46 -1.41 6.60
C GLY A 389 -30.40 -0.42 6.11
N GLY A 390 -29.33 -0.19 6.89
CA GLY A 390 -28.17 0.57 6.44
C GLY A 390 -27.30 -0.22 5.45
N GLN A 391 -26.30 0.44 4.89
CA GLN A 391 -25.37 -0.17 3.94
C GLN A 391 -24.07 -0.58 4.65
N PRO A 392 -23.48 -1.74 4.32
CA PRO A 392 -22.16 -2.08 4.78
C PRO A 392 -21.12 -1.14 4.16
N SER A 393 -20.00 -0.96 4.86
CA SER A 393 -18.87 -0.16 4.39
C SER A 393 -17.62 -1.01 4.26
N ASN A 394 -16.73 -0.60 3.37
CA ASN A 394 -15.36 -1.09 3.34
C ASN A 394 -14.39 0.09 3.21
N LEU A 395 -13.09 -0.21 3.24
CA LEU A 395 -12.04 0.77 3.13
C LEU A 395 -10.93 0.23 2.23
N SER A 396 -10.72 0.94 1.13
CA SER A 396 -9.56 0.78 0.27
C SER A 396 -8.64 1.99 0.40
N HIS A 397 -7.34 1.79 0.18
CA HIS A 397 -6.38 2.88 0.01
C HIS A 397 -5.54 2.66 -1.25
N PRO A 398 -6.11 2.94 -2.44
CA PRO A 398 -5.40 2.77 -3.70
C PRO A 398 -4.12 3.62 -3.77
N ILE A 399 -3.07 3.03 -4.33
CA ILE A 399 -1.90 3.76 -4.84
C ILE A 399 -2.06 3.95 -6.35
N VAL A 400 -1.59 5.09 -6.84
CA VAL A 400 -1.93 5.58 -8.18
C VAL A 400 -0.69 6.06 -8.94
N TYR A 401 -0.78 5.98 -10.27
CA TYR A 401 0.12 6.67 -11.18
C TYR A 401 -0.45 8.02 -11.57
N VAL A 402 0.38 9.06 -11.55
CA VAL A 402 0.02 10.40 -11.97
C VAL A 402 1.02 10.92 -12.98
N VAL A 403 0.52 11.51 -14.07
CA VAL A 403 1.34 12.11 -15.13
C VAL A 403 1.43 13.61 -14.89
N ASN A 404 2.65 14.17 -14.97
CA ASN A 404 2.86 15.60 -14.88
C ASN A 404 2.56 16.28 -16.22
N PRO A 405 1.51 17.11 -16.34
CA PRO A 405 1.13 17.74 -17.61
C PRO A 405 2.13 18.82 -18.06
N LYS A 406 3.01 19.29 -17.18
CA LYS A 406 4.07 20.27 -17.50
C LYS A 406 5.32 19.62 -18.10
N SER A 407 5.39 18.28 -18.10
CA SER A 407 6.51 17.56 -18.72
C SER A 407 6.42 17.63 -20.25
N LYS A 408 7.58 17.79 -20.90
CA LYS A 408 7.68 17.63 -22.37
C LYS A 408 7.41 16.19 -22.82
N ASN A 409 7.47 15.23 -21.89
CA ASN A 409 7.25 13.80 -22.10
C ASN A 409 5.85 13.34 -21.63
N ALA A 410 4.92 14.25 -21.30
CA ALA A 410 3.65 13.89 -20.66
C ALA A 410 2.85 12.80 -21.42
N GLU A 411 2.65 12.95 -22.73
CA GLU A 411 1.95 11.95 -23.55
C GLU A 411 2.68 10.59 -23.60
N LEU A 412 4.01 10.62 -23.65
CA LEU A 412 4.83 9.40 -23.62
C LEU A 412 4.75 8.72 -22.25
N ALA A 413 4.77 9.49 -21.17
CA ALA A 413 4.60 9.00 -19.80
C ALA A 413 3.19 8.42 -19.59
N ALA A 414 2.15 9.06 -20.11
CA ALA A 414 0.79 8.53 -20.10
C ALA A 414 0.68 7.21 -20.89
N THR A 415 1.35 7.13 -22.04
CA THR A 415 1.44 5.89 -22.83
C THR A 415 2.15 4.79 -22.05
N LEU A 416 3.26 5.11 -21.37
CA LEU A 416 3.96 4.16 -20.52
C LEU A 416 3.08 3.66 -19.35
N VAL A 417 2.30 4.53 -18.73
CA VAL A 417 1.29 4.16 -17.72
C VAL A 417 0.23 3.22 -18.30
N ALA A 418 -0.25 3.47 -19.53
CA ALA A 418 -1.20 2.58 -20.21
C ALA A 418 -0.64 1.16 -20.37
N PHE A 419 0.62 1.02 -20.80
CA PHE A 419 1.28 -0.29 -20.86
C PHE A 419 1.45 -0.93 -19.48
N ALA A 420 1.85 -0.16 -18.46
CA ALA A 420 1.98 -0.66 -17.09
C ALA A 420 0.64 -1.05 -16.46
N THR A 421 -0.48 -0.59 -17.02
CA THR A 421 -1.84 -0.93 -16.58
C THR A 421 -2.30 -2.29 -17.11
N LEU A 422 -1.56 -2.93 -18.03
CA LEU A 422 -1.97 -4.23 -18.58
C LEU A 422 -2.04 -5.35 -17.52
N PRO A 423 -2.91 -6.37 -17.71
CA PRO A 423 -3.13 -7.44 -16.72
C PRO A 423 -1.88 -8.18 -16.26
N HIS A 424 -0.87 -8.32 -17.13
CA HIS A 424 0.41 -8.94 -16.78
C HIS A 424 1.12 -8.23 -15.62
N TYR A 425 1.29 -6.91 -15.73
CA TYR A 425 2.01 -6.13 -14.73
C TYR A 425 1.22 -6.04 -13.41
N ASN A 426 -0.08 -5.81 -13.51
CA ASN A 426 -0.94 -5.73 -12.32
C ASN A 426 -1.12 -7.07 -11.62
N THR A 427 -1.15 -8.19 -12.35
CA THR A 427 -1.14 -9.53 -11.73
C THR A 427 0.13 -9.78 -10.95
N ARG A 428 1.30 -9.45 -11.54
CA ARG A 428 2.58 -9.61 -10.85
C ARG A 428 2.63 -8.80 -9.56
N HIS A 429 2.18 -7.54 -9.59
CA HIS A 429 2.10 -6.71 -8.39
C HIS A 429 1.16 -7.30 -7.34
N ALA A 430 -0.10 -7.53 -7.72
CA ALA A 430 -1.14 -8.05 -6.83
C ALA A 430 -0.71 -9.33 -6.10
N VAL A 431 -0.20 -10.33 -6.85
CA VAL A 431 0.18 -11.63 -6.29
C VAL A 431 1.41 -11.54 -5.37
N THR A 432 2.40 -10.72 -5.72
CA THR A 432 3.65 -10.62 -4.94
C THR A 432 3.50 -9.79 -3.66
N THR A 433 2.48 -8.93 -3.60
CA THR A 433 2.30 -7.96 -2.51
C THR A 433 0.98 -8.14 -1.76
N ALA A 434 0.15 -9.10 -2.17
CA ALA A 434 -1.16 -9.39 -1.60
C ALA A 434 -2.18 -8.23 -1.71
N HIS A 435 -2.08 -7.44 -2.78
CA HIS A 435 -3.03 -6.38 -3.12
C HIS A 435 -4.13 -6.91 -4.04
N THR A 436 -5.35 -6.35 -3.96
CA THR A 436 -6.45 -6.77 -4.81
C THR A 436 -6.19 -6.39 -6.28
N GLY A 437 -6.83 -7.11 -7.19
CA GLY A 437 -6.78 -6.76 -8.61
C GLY A 437 -7.41 -5.40 -8.86
N ILE A 438 -6.88 -4.66 -9.83
CA ILE A 438 -7.47 -3.41 -10.33
C ILE A 438 -8.18 -3.58 -11.67
N LEU A 439 -8.01 -4.74 -12.33
CA LEU A 439 -8.67 -5.08 -13.59
C LEU A 439 -9.49 -6.37 -13.46
N HIS A 440 -10.60 -6.48 -14.20
CA HIS A 440 -11.36 -7.73 -14.24
C HIS A 440 -10.58 -8.87 -14.91
N GLY A 441 -9.81 -8.58 -15.96
CA GLY A 441 -9.00 -9.52 -16.72
C GLY A 441 -7.90 -10.20 -15.91
N GLN A 442 -7.47 -9.63 -14.77
CA GLN A 442 -6.54 -10.30 -13.86
C GLN A 442 -7.07 -11.67 -13.40
N ARG A 443 -8.40 -11.82 -13.26
CA ARG A 443 -9.03 -13.11 -12.87
C ARG A 443 -8.71 -14.27 -13.80
N SER A 444 -8.42 -13.97 -15.06
CA SER A 444 -8.07 -14.98 -16.08
C SER A 444 -6.57 -15.30 -16.09
N MET A 445 -5.74 -14.58 -15.33
CA MET A 445 -4.30 -14.78 -15.29
C MET A 445 -3.96 -15.96 -14.36
N PRO A 446 -3.17 -16.96 -14.80
CA PRO A 446 -2.92 -18.18 -14.02
C PRO A 446 -2.37 -17.93 -12.61
N ASP A 447 -1.49 -16.93 -12.44
CA ASP A 447 -0.91 -16.62 -11.14
C ASP A 447 -1.90 -15.91 -10.21
N PHE A 448 -2.82 -15.10 -10.76
CA PHE A 448 -3.90 -14.50 -9.97
C PHE A 448 -4.92 -15.55 -9.54
N ALA A 449 -5.23 -16.52 -10.41
CA ALA A 449 -6.11 -17.64 -10.08
C ALA A 449 -5.57 -18.49 -8.92
N LYS A 450 -4.24 -18.67 -8.83
CA LYS A 450 -3.58 -19.31 -7.67
C LYS A 450 -3.70 -18.46 -6.40
N ALA A 451 -3.66 -17.14 -6.53
CA ALA A 451 -3.93 -16.20 -5.43
C ALA A 451 -5.43 -16.00 -5.22
N TRP A 452 -6.17 -17.11 -5.06
CA TRP A 452 -7.63 -17.16 -5.02
C TRP A 452 -8.28 -16.21 -4.00
N TYR A 453 -7.55 -15.87 -2.94
CA TYR A 453 -8.00 -14.99 -1.87
C TYR A 453 -8.13 -13.54 -2.35
N LEU A 454 -7.29 -13.10 -3.28
CA LEU A 454 -7.38 -11.78 -3.92
C LEU A 454 -8.62 -11.70 -4.80
N ASP A 455 -8.86 -12.72 -5.62
CA ASP A 455 -10.07 -12.79 -6.44
C ASP A 455 -11.34 -12.81 -5.56
N ALA A 456 -11.36 -13.62 -4.51
CA ALA A 456 -12.50 -13.73 -3.61
C ALA A 456 -12.75 -12.45 -2.79
N ALA A 457 -11.73 -11.65 -2.51
CA ALA A 457 -11.85 -10.37 -1.80
C ALA A 457 -12.17 -9.19 -2.73
N THR A 458 -11.81 -9.25 -4.02
CA THR A 458 -12.02 -8.17 -4.99
C THR A 458 -13.48 -7.65 -5.06
N PRO A 459 -14.53 -8.49 -4.99
CA PRO A 459 -15.91 -8.00 -4.97
C PRO A 459 -16.24 -7.02 -3.83
N LEU A 460 -15.53 -7.09 -2.70
CA LEU A 460 -15.74 -6.17 -1.56
C LEU A 460 -15.32 -4.72 -1.89
N LEU A 461 -14.55 -4.49 -2.96
CA LEU A 461 -14.21 -3.15 -3.44
C LEU A 461 -15.45 -2.32 -3.80
N ALA A 462 -16.56 -2.96 -4.19
CA ALA A 462 -17.81 -2.26 -4.52
C ALA A 462 -18.43 -1.49 -3.34
N ARG A 463 -17.86 -1.61 -2.13
CA ARG A 463 -18.26 -0.94 -0.88
C ARG A 463 -17.20 0.03 -0.35
N SER A 464 -16.10 0.23 -1.08
CA SER A 464 -14.93 1.02 -0.64
C SER A 464 -15.06 2.51 -0.87
#